data_AF-A0A358B4N2-F1
#
_entry.id   AF-A0A358B4N2-F1
#
_cell.length_a   1.000
_cell.length_b   1.000
_cell.length_c   1.000
_cell.angle_alpha   90.00
_cell.angle_beta   90.00
_cell.angle_gamma   90.00
#
_symmetry.space_group_name_H-M   'P 1'
#
loop_
_entity.id
_entity.type
_entity.pdbx_description
1 polymer ?
#
loop_
_entity_poly.entity_id
_entity_poly.type
_entity_poly.pdbx_seq_one_letter_code
_entity_poly.pdbx_strand_id
1 'polypeptide(L)'
;MQLLTDAERAEALPGLGETGWRAVPDRDAIRKIWKFKGFSEAWGFMSRVALAAEKADHHPEWANTYNVVDVVLTTHACDGLSALDIALAQKMDRLAGSATVQTDHSEPVDCLCKLEHGSRN
;
A
#
# COMPACT_ATOMS: atom_id res chain seq x y z
N MET A 1 -12.09 16.37 -8.46
CA MET A 1 -11.19 15.93 -7.37
C MET A 1 -10.28 17.07 -6.98
N GLN A 2 -9.89 17.21 -5.71
CA GLN A 2 -8.96 18.24 -5.25
C GLN A 2 -7.76 17.60 -4.55
N LEU A 3 -6.59 18.21 -4.74
CA LEU A 3 -5.37 17.86 -4.03
C LEU A 3 -5.51 18.20 -2.55
N LEU A 4 -4.88 17.40 -1.70
CA LEU A 4 -4.73 17.74 -0.29
C LEU A 4 -3.91 19.02 -0.13
N THR A 5 -4.40 19.91 0.70
CA THR A 5 -3.68 21.09 1.20
C THR A 5 -2.56 20.69 2.16
N ASP A 6 -1.62 21.60 2.41
CA ASP A 6 -0.53 21.37 3.37
C ASP A 6 -1.04 21.07 4.78
N ALA A 7 -2.14 21.72 5.19
CA ALA A 7 -2.78 21.48 6.48
C ALA A 7 -3.36 20.06 6.58
N GLU A 8 -4.10 19.62 5.55
CA GLU A 8 -4.66 18.26 5.51
C GLU A 8 -3.57 17.19 5.47
N ARG A 9 -2.47 17.46 4.75
CA ARG A 9 -1.29 16.58 4.71
C ARG A 9 -0.64 16.48 6.08
N ALA A 10 -0.44 17.61 6.75
CA ALA A 10 0.17 17.66 8.09
C ALA A 10 -0.67 16.92 9.15
N GLU A 11 -1.99 16.86 8.97
CA GLU A 11 -2.89 16.11 9.84
C GLU A 11 -2.88 14.60 9.52
N ALA A 12 -3.03 14.23 8.24
CA ALA A 12 -3.28 12.85 7.84
C ALA A 12 -2.02 11.98 7.70
N LEU A 13 -0.93 12.54 7.15
CA LEU A 13 0.26 11.77 6.79
C LEU A 13 1.04 11.19 7.99
N PRO A 14 1.18 11.88 9.15
CA PRO A 14 1.90 11.32 10.28
C PRO A 14 1.33 9.98 10.76
N GLY A 15 0.01 9.87 10.89
CA GLY A 15 -0.63 8.63 11.33
C GLY A 15 -0.45 7.47 10.32
N LEU A 16 -0.50 7.77 9.03
CA LEU A 16 -0.17 6.77 8.00
C LEU A 16 1.32 6.39 8.03
N GLY A 17 2.19 7.35 8.36
CA GLY A 17 3.61 7.13 8.59
C GLY A 17 3.89 6.14 9.72
N GLU A 18 3.16 6.21 10.82
CA GLU A 18 3.29 5.28 11.94
C GLU A 18 2.94 3.83 11.56
N THR A 19 2.00 3.63 10.63
CA THR A 19 1.64 2.29 10.15
C THR A 19 2.54 1.79 9.01
N GLY A 20 3.46 2.62 8.51
CA GLY A 20 4.45 2.25 7.50
C GLY A 20 4.17 2.76 6.08
N TRP A 21 3.22 3.67 5.87
CA TRP A 21 3.13 4.40 4.60
C TRP A 21 4.29 5.40 4.48
N ARG A 22 4.80 5.59 3.26
CA ARG A 22 5.84 6.58 2.96
C ARG A 22 5.53 7.30 1.66
N ALA A 23 6.04 8.53 1.51
CA ALA A 23 5.99 9.23 0.23
C ALA A 23 6.81 8.49 -0.84
N VAL A 24 6.34 8.55 -2.09
CA VAL A 24 7.10 8.07 -3.25
C VAL A 24 8.04 9.20 -3.72
N PRO A 25 9.34 8.94 -3.93
CA PRO A 25 10.23 9.95 -4.51
C PRO A 25 9.71 10.44 -5.85
N ASP A 26 9.79 11.76 -6.07
CA ASP A 26 9.44 12.43 -7.33
C ASP A 26 8.00 12.24 -7.82
N ARG A 27 7.09 11.81 -6.94
CA ARG A 27 5.68 11.59 -7.27
C ARG A 27 4.79 11.93 -6.07
N ASP A 28 3.70 12.67 -6.29
CA ASP A 28 2.71 12.95 -5.24
C ASP A 28 1.82 11.72 -4.98
N ALA A 29 2.42 10.75 -4.29
CA ALA A 29 1.84 9.46 -3.99
C ALA A 29 2.38 8.92 -2.67
N ILE A 30 1.64 8.00 -2.06
CA ILE A 30 2.08 7.23 -0.89
C ILE A 30 2.20 5.75 -1.25
N ARG A 31 3.19 5.08 -0.68
CA ARG A 31 3.46 3.66 -0.88
C ARG A 31 3.45 2.91 0.44
N LYS A 32 3.05 1.65 0.42
CA LYS A 32 3.21 0.71 1.53
C LYS A 32 3.34 -0.72 1.03
N ILE A 33 4.20 -1.49 1.70
CA ILE A 33 4.51 -2.86 1.34
C ILE A 33 4.09 -3.80 2.48
N TRP A 34 3.13 -4.67 2.22
CA TRP A 34 2.70 -5.71 3.15
C TRP A 34 3.34 -7.06 2.82
N LYS A 35 3.76 -7.78 3.87
CA LYS A 35 4.26 -9.16 3.80
C LYS A 35 3.36 -10.06 4.66
N PHE A 36 2.66 -10.96 3.98
CA PHE A 36 1.73 -11.96 4.56
C PHE A 36 2.44 -13.30 4.78
N LYS A 37 1.77 -14.28 5.41
CA LYS A 37 2.36 -15.62 5.62
C LYS A 37 2.43 -16.46 4.35
N GLY A 38 1.63 -16.12 3.33
CA GLY A 38 1.60 -16.83 2.07
C GLY A 38 0.68 -16.15 1.06
N PHE A 39 0.62 -16.71 -0.15
CA PHE A 39 -0.17 -16.15 -1.26
C PHE A 39 -1.66 -16.08 -0.97
N SER A 40 -2.25 -17.09 -0.31
CA SER A 40 -3.69 -17.10 -0.02
C SER A 40 -4.12 -15.94 0.89
N GLU A 41 -3.31 -15.61 1.90
CA GLU A 41 -3.58 -14.48 2.80
C GLU A 41 -3.42 -13.14 2.07
N ALA A 42 -2.36 -13.00 1.25
CA ALA A 42 -2.15 -11.82 0.40
C ALA A 42 -3.33 -11.59 -0.56
N TRP A 43 -3.78 -12.65 -1.24
CA TRP A 43 -4.91 -12.58 -2.16
C TRP A 43 -6.23 -12.27 -1.45
N GLY A 44 -6.43 -12.81 -0.25
CA GLY A 44 -7.58 -12.49 0.60
C GLY A 44 -7.61 -11.02 1.05
N PHE A 45 -6.44 -10.42 1.32
CA PHE A 45 -6.32 -8.97 1.49
C PHE A 45 -6.70 -8.22 0.22
N MET A 46 -6.06 -8.52 -0.91
CA MET A 46 -6.30 -7.85 -2.20
C MET A 46 -7.78 -7.91 -2.60
N SER A 47 -8.43 -9.06 -2.44
CA SER A 47 -9.86 -9.22 -2.78
C SER A 47 -10.77 -8.28 -1.97
N ARG A 48 -10.50 -8.13 -0.67
CA ARG A 48 -11.26 -7.20 0.20
C ARG A 48 -10.98 -5.75 -0.14
N VAL A 49 -9.74 -5.43 -0.50
CA VAL A 49 -9.34 -4.09 -0.95
C VAL A 49 -10.03 -3.73 -2.26
N ALA A 50 -10.09 -4.65 -3.23
CA ALA A 50 -10.76 -4.45 -4.51
C ALA A 50 -12.24 -4.07 -4.31
N LEU A 51 -12.97 -4.76 -3.42
CA LEU A 51 -14.35 -4.40 -3.09
C LEU A 51 -14.48 -3.00 -2.46
N ALA A 52 -13.52 -2.60 -1.63
CA ALA A 52 -13.51 -1.28 -1.02
C ALA A 52 -13.18 -0.18 -2.05
N ALA A 53 -12.24 -0.45 -2.96
CA ALA A 53 -11.86 0.42 -4.06
C ALA A 53 -13.02 0.66 -5.02
N GLU A 54 -13.70 -0.40 -5.47
CA GLU A 54 -14.90 -0.31 -6.33
C GLU A 54 -16.00 0.52 -5.68
N LYS A 55 -16.27 0.32 -4.39
CA LYS A 55 -17.27 1.12 -3.67
C LYS A 55 -16.89 2.61 -3.60
N ALA A 56 -15.59 2.91 -3.55
CA ALA A 56 -15.08 4.27 -3.46
C ALA A 56 -14.88 4.94 -4.82
N ASP A 57 -15.03 4.19 -5.93
CA ASP A 57 -14.61 4.60 -7.28
C ASP A 57 -13.17 5.15 -7.28
N HIS A 58 -12.29 4.47 -6.53
CA HIS A 58 -10.90 4.87 -6.36
C HIS A 58 -10.01 3.63 -6.24
N HIS A 59 -9.13 3.42 -7.22
CA HIS A 59 -8.38 2.19 -7.38
C HIS A 59 -6.91 2.37 -7.02
N PRO A 60 -6.28 1.37 -6.37
CA PRO A 60 -4.85 1.41 -6.10
C PRO A 60 -4.03 1.04 -7.33
N GLU A 61 -2.78 1.50 -7.35
CA GLU A 61 -1.72 0.86 -8.12
C GLU A 61 -1.04 -0.18 -7.23
N TRP A 62 -0.88 -1.41 -7.70
CA TRP A 62 -0.19 -2.42 -6.91
C TRP A 62 0.55 -3.47 -7.72
N ALA A 63 1.52 -4.11 -7.08
CA ALA A 63 2.16 -5.33 -7.54
C ALA A 63 2.04 -6.40 -6.45
N ASN A 64 1.79 -7.65 -6.85
CA ASN A 64 1.80 -8.79 -5.96
C ASN A 64 2.87 -9.80 -6.39
N THR A 65 3.68 -10.24 -5.45
CA THR A 65 4.66 -11.33 -5.65
C THR A 65 4.53 -12.30 -4.49
N TYR A 66 3.85 -13.42 -4.73
CA TYR A 66 3.54 -14.43 -3.71
C TYR A 66 2.88 -13.81 -2.46
N ASN A 67 3.60 -13.76 -1.34
CA ASN A 67 3.11 -13.26 -0.06
C ASN A 67 3.29 -11.74 0.13
N VAL A 68 3.78 -11.03 -0.88
CA VAL A 68 4.07 -9.59 -0.79
C VAL A 68 3.09 -8.81 -1.66
N VAL A 69 2.53 -7.73 -1.12
CA VAL A 69 1.69 -6.77 -1.86
C VAL A 69 2.29 -5.38 -1.67
N ASP A 70 2.77 -4.81 -2.75
CA ASP A 70 3.36 -3.47 -2.83
C ASP A 70 2.32 -2.54 -3.46
N VAL A 71 1.89 -1.52 -2.72
CA VAL A 71 0.78 -0.65 -3.11
C VAL A 71 1.24 0.79 -3.14
N VAL A 72 0.85 1.50 -4.19
CA VAL A 72 0.96 2.93 -4.37
C VAL A 72 -0.44 3.53 -4.50
N LEU A 73 -0.70 4.62 -3.79
CA LEU A 73 -1.93 5.39 -3.86
C LEU A 73 -1.63 6.82 -4.30
N THR A 74 -2.38 7.25 -5.32
CA THR A 74 -2.46 8.62 -5.80
C THR A 74 -3.77 8.76 -6.56
N THR A 75 -4.26 9.98 -6.70
CA THR A 75 -5.47 10.24 -7.46
C THR A 75 -5.16 10.83 -8.83
N HIS A 76 -5.28 9.99 -9.87
CA HIS A 76 -4.97 10.37 -11.26
C HIS A 76 -5.73 11.62 -11.76
N ALA A 77 -6.98 11.80 -11.32
CA ALA A 77 -7.81 12.92 -11.77
C ALA A 77 -7.31 14.30 -11.31
N CYS A 78 -6.48 14.36 -10.27
CA CYS A 78 -5.84 15.59 -9.81
C CYS A 78 -4.32 15.52 -9.80
N ASP A 79 -3.74 14.47 -10.40
CA ASP A 79 -2.29 14.24 -10.48
C ASP A 79 -1.57 14.34 -9.12
N GLY A 80 -2.17 13.74 -8.09
CA GLY A 80 -1.59 13.75 -6.75
C GLY A 80 -2.51 13.23 -5.66
N LEU A 81 -2.09 13.41 -4.41
CA LEU A 81 -2.80 12.90 -3.24
C LEU A 81 -4.11 13.67 -3.01
N SER A 82 -5.19 12.91 -2.81
CA SER A 82 -6.50 13.42 -2.40
C SER A 82 -6.98 12.73 -1.11
N ALA A 83 -8.12 13.18 -0.60
CA ALA A 83 -8.79 12.54 0.54
C ALA A 83 -9.15 11.07 0.28
N LEU A 84 -9.34 10.65 -0.98
CA LEU A 84 -9.62 9.26 -1.33
C LEU A 84 -8.42 8.34 -1.09
N ASP A 85 -7.21 8.83 -1.36
CA ASP A 85 -5.96 8.09 -1.09
C ASP A 85 -5.80 7.83 0.41
N ILE A 86 -6.05 8.85 1.24
CA ILE A 86 -6.00 8.72 2.70
C ILE A 86 -7.05 7.73 3.20
N ALA A 87 -8.29 7.85 2.72
CA ALA A 87 -9.39 7.00 3.13
C ALA A 87 -9.13 5.53 2.76
N LEU A 88 -8.64 5.28 1.53
CA LEU A 88 -8.31 3.94 1.06
C LEU A 88 -7.10 3.36 1.81
N ALA A 89 -6.07 4.17 2.08
CA ALA A 89 -4.91 3.77 2.90
C ALA A 89 -5.32 3.27 4.28
N GLN A 90 -6.14 4.05 5.00
CA GLN A 90 -6.66 3.67 6.31
C GLN A 90 -7.57 2.43 6.25
N LYS A 91 -8.31 2.26 5.14
CA LYS A 91 -9.13 1.06 4.92
C LYS A 91 -8.25 -0.18 4.72
N MET A 92 -7.20 -0.08 3.91
CA MET A 92 -6.22 -1.16 3.71
C MET A 92 -5.55 -1.55 5.03
N ASP A 93 -5.14 -0.58 5.85
CA ASP A 93 -4.53 -0.85 7.16
C ASP A 93 -5.43 -1.71 8.05
N ARG A 94 -6.75 -1.43 8.05
CA ARG A 94 -7.72 -2.24 8.79
C ARG A 94 -7.96 -3.62 8.19
N LEU A 95 -7.78 -3.78 6.88
CA LEU A 95 -7.99 -5.05 6.17
C LEU A 95 -6.76 -5.97 6.21
N ALA A 96 -5.57 -5.42 6.43
CA ALA A 96 -4.29 -6.13 6.37
C ALA A 96 -4.14 -7.24 7.44
N GLY A 97 -4.94 -7.23 8.51
CA GLY A 97 -4.93 -8.29 9.52
C GLY A 97 -3.57 -8.40 10.22
N SER A 98 -2.98 -9.59 10.22
CA SER A 98 -1.68 -9.87 10.85
C SER A 98 -0.46 -9.68 9.94
N ALA A 99 -0.62 -9.02 8.79
CA ALA A 99 0.49 -8.77 7.88
C ALA A 99 1.60 -7.97 8.58
N THR A 100 2.85 -8.36 8.30
CA THR A 100 4.00 -7.51 8.63
C THR A 100 4.16 -6.44 7.56
N VAL A 101 4.82 -5.34 7.91
CA VAL A 101 5.04 -4.21 7.00
C VAL A 101 6.53 -4.01 6.82
N GLN A 102 6.97 -3.85 5.57
CA GLN A 102 8.32 -3.38 5.29
C GLN A 102 8.33 -1.85 5.42
N THR A 103 9.04 -1.34 6.42
CA THR A 103 9.08 0.09 6.78
C THR A 103 10.25 0.84 6.15
N ASP A 104 11.29 0.12 5.73
CA ASP A 104 12.40 0.65 4.95
C ASP A 104 12.16 0.38 3.46
N HIS A 105 11.86 1.46 2.73
CA HIS A 105 11.58 1.41 1.30
C HIS A 105 12.83 1.54 0.43
N SER A 106 14.01 1.75 1.04
CA SER A 106 15.29 1.71 0.34
C SER A 106 15.79 0.29 0.11
N GLU A 107 15.32 -0.65 0.92
CA GLU A 107 15.64 -2.08 0.80
C GLU A 107 14.84 -2.77 -0.32
N PRO A 108 15.43 -3.76 -1.02
CA PRO A 108 14.72 -4.55 -2.02
C PRO A 108 13.44 -5.20 -1.48
N VAL A 109 12.40 -5.22 -2.31
CA VAL A 109 11.16 -5.93 -1.98
C VAL A 109 11.35 -7.42 -2.28
N ASP A 110 11.52 -8.21 -1.22
CA ASP A 110 11.70 -9.66 -1.30
C ASP A 110 10.48 -10.45 -0.81
N CYS A 111 10.13 -11.48 -1.58
CA CYS A 111 9.14 -12.52 -1.23
C CYS A 111 9.81 -13.71 -0.54
N LEU A 112 9.03 -14.48 0.21
CA LEU A 112 9.48 -15.78 0.75
C LEU A 112 9.91 -16.77 -0.35
N CYS A 113 9.38 -16.62 -1.56
CA CYS A 113 9.72 -17.45 -2.70
C CYS A 113 11.21 -17.41 -3.11
N LYS A 114 11.93 -16.32 -2.79
CA LYS A 114 13.38 -16.22 -3.03
C LYS A 114 14.21 -17.01 -2.01
N LEU A 115 13.71 -17.20 -0.79
CA LEU A 115 14.38 -17.97 0.26
C LEU A 115 14.26 -19.48 0.02
N GLU A 116 13.12 -19.93 -0.53
CA GLU A 116 12.84 -21.36 -0.74
C GLU A 116 13.50 -21.94 -2.01
N HIS A 117 13.94 -21.09 -2.94
CA HIS A 117 14.57 -21.53 -4.20
C HIS A 117 16.10 -21.33 -4.24
N GLY A 118 16.70 -20.75 -3.19
CA GLY A 118 18.14 -20.47 -3.10
C GLY A 118 19.07 -21.65 -2.77
N SER A 119 18.56 -22.89 -2.69
CA SER A 119 19.36 -24.09 -2.34
C SER A 119 19.36 -25.17 -3.44
N ARG A 120 19.07 -24.82 -4.68
CA ARG A 120 19.22 -25.73 -5.83
C ARG A 120 20.17 -25.13 -6.86
N ASN A 121 21.47 -25.27 -6.58
CA ASN A 121 22.53 -25.51 -7.55
C ASN A 121 23.64 -26.28 -6.84
#